data_AF-A0A397W1S6-F1
#
_entry.id   AF-A0A397W1S6-F1
#
_cell.length_a   1.000
_cell.length_b   1.000
_cell.length_c   1.000
_cell.angle_alpha   90.00
_cell.angle_beta   90.00
_cell.angle_gamma   90.00
#
_symmetry.space_group_name_H-M   'P 1'
#
loop_
_entity.id
_entity.type
_entity.pdbx_description
1 polymer ?
#
loop_
_entity_poly.entity_id
_entity_poly.type
_entity_poly.pdbx_seq_one_letter_code
_entity_poly.pdbx_strand_id
1 'polypeptide(L)'
;MIADIIPSNNSIVDSSTTNISIYFSSPVYLSTGNISIHKASNHRIRQTVSVTSEFCNLSDDRKVVVISIINSTFNEYGEKYYMRIDDNFANAVNFNNESLRGIEKEVWFFKSAYTAPQSETAATGLTVFTVDASKKFSTLSTTEKSKYIDTLLDEFADKVPIRRERLSWEIFQPFEFGQIAISVRIDLPINKTENTENTVPGVISNLNTMILYKRITNFSTSVTNDLDSTLGFRLLGEE
;
A
#
# COMPACT_ATOMS: atom_id res chain seq x y z
N MET A 1 -8.37 -7.67 26.76
CA MET A 1 -8.15 -8.70 25.72
C MET A 1 -8.93 -8.31 24.48
N ILE A 2 -8.45 -8.71 23.29
CA ILE A 2 -9.23 -8.60 22.06
C ILE A 2 -10.43 -9.56 22.17
N ALA A 3 -11.62 -9.04 21.97
CA ALA A 3 -12.88 -9.78 22.00
C ALA A 3 -13.31 -10.24 20.61
N ASP A 4 -13.18 -9.36 19.61
CA ASP A 4 -13.54 -9.65 18.22
C ASP A 4 -12.79 -8.71 17.26
N ILE A 5 -12.69 -9.10 15.99
CA ILE A 5 -12.15 -8.27 14.92
C ILE A 5 -13.03 -8.40 13.69
N ILE A 6 -13.38 -7.26 13.09
CA ILE A 6 -14.14 -7.17 11.86
C ILE A 6 -13.25 -6.51 10.79
N PRO A 7 -13.05 -7.11 9.62
CA PRO A 7 -13.58 -8.41 9.19
C PRO A 7 -13.02 -9.62 9.97
N SER A 8 -13.81 -10.69 10.05
CA SER A 8 -13.47 -11.90 10.81
C SER A 8 -12.31 -12.69 10.17
N ASN A 9 -11.70 -13.61 10.93
CA ASN A 9 -10.64 -14.46 10.39
C ASN A 9 -11.15 -15.28 9.19
N ASN A 10 -10.34 -15.34 8.12
CA ASN A 10 -10.63 -15.93 6.81
C ASN A 10 -11.81 -15.30 6.06
N SER A 11 -12.25 -14.09 6.42
CA SER A 11 -13.28 -13.39 5.66
C SER A 11 -12.80 -13.01 4.26
N ILE A 12 -13.77 -12.74 3.39
CA ILE A 12 -13.52 -12.14 2.09
C ILE A 12 -13.28 -10.64 2.27
N VAL A 13 -12.26 -10.11 1.58
CA VAL A 13 -11.93 -8.67 1.50
C VAL A 13 -11.58 -8.30 0.07
N ASP A 14 -11.52 -7.02 -0.23
CA ASP A 14 -11.07 -6.47 -1.51
C ASP A 14 -10.71 -4.98 -1.36
N SER A 15 -10.51 -4.28 -2.48
CA SER A 15 -10.17 -2.85 -2.52
C SER A 15 -11.26 -1.92 -1.95
N SER A 16 -12.48 -2.41 -1.72
CA SER A 16 -13.57 -1.67 -1.07
C SER A 16 -13.56 -1.80 0.45
N THR A 17 -12.71 -2.68 1.01
CA THR A 17 -12.56 -2.82 2.46
C THR A 17 -11.83 -1.60 3.02
N THR A 18 -12.57 -0.68 3.63
CA THR A 18 -12.05 0.61 4.10
C THR A 18 -11.59 0.61 5.56
N ASN A 19 -11.93 -0.43 6.34
CA ASN A 19 -11.56 -0.47 7.74
C ASN A 19 -11.35 -1.89 8.28
N ILE A 20 -10.58 -1.96 9.37
CA ILE A 20 -10.54 -3.09 10.29
C ILE A 20 -10.89 -2.54 11.68
N SER A 21 -11.89 -3.13 12.32
CA SER A 21 -12.35 -2.76 13.66
C SER A 21 -11.94 -3.84 14.66
N ILE A 22 -11.21 -3.45 15.71
CA ILE A 22 -10.76 -4.32 16.79
C ILE A 22 -11.59 -4.00 18.03
N TYR A 23 -12.34 -4.97 18.51
CA TYR A 23 -13.18 -4.87 19.71
C TYR A 23 -12.43 -5.44 20.90
N PHE A 24 -12.45 -4.72 22.02
CA PHE A 24 -11.86 -5.13 23.28
C PHE A 24 -12.93 -5.44 24.31
N SER A 25 -12.69 -6.45 25.14
CA SER A 25 -13.61 -6.86 26.21
C SER A 25 -13.77 -5.82 27.33
N SER A 26 -12.88 -4.83 27.37
CA SER A 26 -12.86 -3.73 28.35
C SER A 26 -12.14 -2.53 27.74
N PRO A 27 -12.34 -1.31 28.28
CA PRO A 27 -11.65 -0.12 27.81
C PRO A 27 -10.12 -0.27 27.77
N VAL A 28 -9.49 0.34 26.76
CA VAL A 28 -8.04 0.33 26.55
C VAL A 28 -7.45 1.73 26.40
N TYR A 29 -6.14 1.83 26.60
CA TYR A 29 -5.32 2.94 26.13
C TYR A 29 -4.49 2.49 24.92
N LEU A 30 -4.43 3.31 23.88
CA LEU A 30 -3.44 3.13 22.82
C LEU A 30 -2.04 3.39 23.37
N SER A 31 -1.05 2.63 22.91
CA SER A 31 0.33 2.70 23.41
C SER A 31 1.32 3.02 22.28
N THR A 32 2.23 2.10 21.88
CA THR A 32 3.26 2.36 20.85
C THR A 32 3.36 1.29 19.77
N GLY A 33 2.54 0.24 19.82
CA GLY A 33 2.55 -0.82 18.82
C GLY A 33 1.97 -0.39 17.46
N ASN A 34 2.17 -1.22 16.44
CA ASN A 34 1.57 -1.04 15.14
C ASN A 34 0.62 -2.21 14.80
N ILE A 35 -0.21 -1.96 13.80
CA ILE A 35 -0.90 -2.99 13.03
C ILE A 35 -0.30 -3.01 11.63
N SER A 36 0.01 -4.21 11.12
CA SER A 36 0.51 -4.38 9.76
C SER A 36 -0.23 -5.47 9.01
N ILE A 37 -0.41 -5.25 7.71
CA ILE A 37 -1.05 -6.19 6.78
C ILE A 37 0.00 -6.64 5.79
N HIS A 38 0.11 -7.95 5.62
CA HIS A 38 1.11 -8.59 4.79
C HIS A 38 0.47 -9.49 3.75
N LYS A 39 1.10 -9.61 2.58
CA LYS A 39 0.82 -10.72 1.66
C LYS A 39 1.26 -12.03 2.31
N ALA A 40 0.44 -13.07 2.22
CA ALA A 40 0.81 -14.39 2.71
C ALA A 40 1.84 -15.08 1.79
N SER A 41 1.77 -14.84 0.48
CA SER A 41 2.66 -15.48 -0.51
C SER A 41 4.15 -15.12 -0.36
N ASN A 42 4.47 -13.91 0.12
CA ASN A 42 5.85 -13.42 0.20
C ASN A 42 6.15 -12.53 1.42
N HIS A 43 5.24 -12.48 2.41
CA HIS A 43 5.36 -11.72 3.67
C HIS A 43 5.54 -10.21 3.52
N ARG A 44 5.38 -9.66 2.31
CA ARG A 44 5.57 -8.23 2.08
C ARG A 44 4.47 -7.42 2.71
N ILE A 45 4.87 -6.34 3.36
CA ILE A 45 3.95 -5.35 3.93
C ILE A 45 3.17 -4.67 2.79
N ARG A 46 1.86 -4.63 2.93
CA ARG A 46 0.96 -3.78 2.13
C ARG A 46 0.71 -2.45 2.83
N GLN A 47 0.43 -2.52 4.13
CA GLN A 47 0.10 -1.36 4.94
C GLN A 47 0.56 -1.57 6.39
N THR A 48 1.11 -0.53 7.01
CA THR A 48 1.41 -0.46 8.44
C THR A 48 0.85 0.82 9.02
N VAL A 49 0.04 0.70 10.06
CA VAL A 49 -0.57 1.83 10.77
C VAL A 49 -0.06 1.83 12.22
N SER A 50 0.49 2.97 12.64
CA SER A 50 0.83 3.19 14.04
C SER A 50 -0.39 3.67 14.82
N VAL A 51 -0.46 3.34 16.11
CA VAL A 51 -1.51 3.82 17.00
C VAL A 51 -1.55 5.34 17.17
N THR A 52 -0.46 6.04 16.85
CA THR A 52 -0.39 7.51 16.89
C THR A 52 -0.76 8.18 15.56
N SER A 53 -1.02 7.39 14.52
CA SER A 53 -1.39 7.92 13.20
C SER A 53 -2.89 8.25 13.12
N GLU A 54 -3.23 9.20 12.27
CA GLU A 54 -4.62 9.53 11.90
C GLU A 54 -5.40 8.36 11.29
N PHE A 55 -4.72 7.30 10.85
CA PHE A 55 -5.36 6.09 10.35
C PHE A 55 -5.79 5.13 11.48
N CYS A 56 -5.53 5.47 12.74
CA CYS A 56 -5.95 4.72 13.93
C CYS A 56 -6.87 5.57 14.80
N ASN A 57 -8.12 5.14 14.98
CA ASN A 57 -9.11 5.88 15.77
C ASN A 57 -9.63 5.01 16.92
N LEU A 58 -9.51 5.51 18.14
CA LEU A 58 -10.11 4.91 19.33
C LEU A 58 -11.49 5.55 19.58
N SER A 59 -12.52 4.72 19.67
CA SER A 59 -13.88 5.11 20.05
C SER A 59 -13.95 5.78 21.43
N ASP A 60 -15.01 6.57 21.66
CA ASP A 60 -15.21 7.31 22.92
C ASP A 60 -15.32 6.40 24.15
N ASP A 61 -15.93 5.22 24.00
CA ASP A 61 -16.02 4.21 25.07
C ASP A 61 -14.72 3.42 25.29
N ARG A 62 -13.72 3.69 24.44
CA ARG A 62 -12.38 3.09 24.42
C ARG A 62 -12.38 1.58 24.25
N LYS A 63 -13.43 0.99 23.68
CA LYS A 63 -13.53 -0.46 23.46
C LYS A 63 -13.35 -0.87 22.01
N VAL A 64 -13.40 0.07 21.07
CA VAL A 64 -13.22 -0.20 19.64
C VAL A 64 -12.10 0.65 19.08
N VAL A 65 -11.15 0.00 18.42
CA VAL A 65 -10.12 0.67 17.60
C VAL A 65 -10.44 0.42 16.13
N VAL A 66 -10.58 1.50 15.36
CA VAL A 66 -10.85 1.46 13.92
C VAL A 66 -9.60 1.86 13.15
N ILE A 67 -9.10 0.95 12.33
CA ILE A 67 -7.95 1.14 11.46
C ILE A 67 -8.44 1.42 10.05
N SER A 68 -8.04 2.54 9.49
CA SER A 68 -8.36 2.91 8.11
C SER A 68 -7.50 2.09 7.13
N ILE A 69 -8.15 1.46 6.15
CA ILE A 69 -7.51 0.64 5.13
C ILE A 69 -7.58 1.35 3.79
N ILE A 70 -6.45 1.42 3.08
CA ILE A 70 -6.37 2.02 1.75
C ILE A 70 -6.74 0.99 0.67
N ASN A 71 -7.31 1.46 -0.44
CA ASN A 71 -7.84 0.59 -1.50
C ASN A 71 -6.79 -0.32 -2.16
N SER A 72 -5.50 0.01 -2.07
CA SER A 72 -4.39 -0.79 -2.58
C SER A 72 -3.96 -1.91 -1.64
N THR A 73 -4.55 -2.05 -0.44
CA THR A 73 -4.13 -3.07 0.54
C THR A 73 -4.52 -4.48 0.10
N PHE A 74 -5.78 -4.69 -0.28
CA PHE A 74 -6.36 -5.98 -0.70
C PHE A 74 -6.69 -5.96 -2.20
N ASN A 75 -5.67 -5.82 -3.04
CA ASN A 75 -5.81 -5.45 -4.45
C ASN A 75 -5.31 -6.54 -5.43
N GLU A 76 -5.30 -7.79 -5.01
CA GLU A 76 -4.82 -8.92 -5.81
C GLU A 76 -5.80 -10.09 -5.71
N TYR A 77 -6.30 -10.56 -6.85
CA TYR A 77 -7.30 -11.62 -6.88
C TYR A 77 -6.72 -12.93 -6.34
N GLY A 78 -7.45 -13.59 -5.43
CA GLY A 78 -7.07 -14.90 -4.89
C GLY A 78 -5.92 -14.90 -3.89
N GLU A 79 -5.23 -13.77 -3.70
CA GLU A 79 -4.19 -13.63 -2.68
C GLU A 79 -4.77 -13.75 -1.27
N LYS A 80 -3.98 -14.28 -0.35
CA LYS A 80 -4.26 -14.25 1.08
C LYS A 80 -3.42 -13.17 1.73
N TYR A 81 -4.01 -12.49 2.69
CA TYR A 81 -3.31 -11.51 3.51
C TYR A 81 -3.37 -11.96 4.95
N TYR A 82 -2.34 -11.66 5.73
CA TYR A 82 -2.43 -11.80 7.18
C TYR A 82 -2.20 -10.46 7.87
N MET A 83 -2.86 -10.31 9.00
CA MET A 83 -2.72 -9.16 9.89
C MET A 83 -1.82 -9.54 11.06
N ARG A 84 -0.93 -8.62 11.42
CA ARG A 84 -0.15 -8.66 12.65
C ARG A 84 -0.52 -7.43 13.49
N ILE A 85 -0.70 -7.63 14.78
CA ILE A 85 -0.84 -6.56 15.77
C ILE A 85 0.33 -6.73 16.74
N ASP A 86 1.14 -5.70 16.91
CA ASP A 86 2.27 -5.77 17.84
C ASP A 86 1.78 -5.91 19.29
N ASP A 87 2.60 -6.56 20.12
CA ASP A 87 2.46 -6.42 21.56
C ASP A 87 2.62 -4.94 21.95
N ASN A 88 1.94 -4.50 23.01
CA ASN A 88 1.83 -3.08 23.38
C ASN A 88 1.12 -2.21 22.34
N PHE A 89 0.31 -2.78 21.45
CA PHE A 89 -0.63 -1.99 20.65
C PHE A 89 -1.65 -1.26 21.55
N ALA A 90 -2.18 -1.97 22.54
CA ALA A 90 -3.13 -1.42 23.50
C ALA A 90 -2.85 -1.94 24.91
N ASN A 91 -3.10 -1.11 25.92
CA ASN A 91 -2.96 -1.44 27.34
C ASN A 91 -4.34 -1.49 28.00
N ALA A 92 -4.56 -2.47 28.89
CA ALA A 92 -5.84 -2.64 29.55
C ALA A 92 -6.01 -1.66 30.73
N VAL A 93 -7.05 -0.83 30.67
CA VAL A 93 -7.32 0.19 31.71
C VAL A 93 -7.53 -0.47 33.08
N ASN A 94 -8.26 -1.59 33.12
CA ASN A 94 -8.68 -2.24 34.37
C ASN A 94 -7.61 -3.17 34.98
N PHE A 95 -6.44 -3.29 34.35
CA PHE A 95 -5.37 -4.19 34.79
C PHE A 95 -4.04 -3.45 34.92
N ASN A 96 -4.00 -2.34 35.67
CA ASN A 96 -2.80 -1.53 35.92
C ASN A 96 -2.06 -1.09 34.63
N ASN A 97 -2.80 -0.82 33.55
CA ASN A 97 -2.23 -0.52 32.22
C ASN A 97 -1.30 -1.62 31.69
N GLU A 98 -1.56 -2.89 32.04
CA GLU A 98 -0.86 -4.03 31.48
C GLU A 98 -1.04 -4.05 29.95
N SER A 99 0.06 -4.34 29.27
CA SER A 99 0.07 -4.49 27.83
C SER A 99 -0.73 -5.70 27.38
N LEU A 100 -1.61 -5.49 26.42
CA LEU A 100 -2.30 -6.59 25.77
C LEU A 100 -1.40 -7.25 24.74
N ARG A 101 -1.42 -8.59 24.76
CA ARG A 101 -0.84 -9.40 23.70
C ARG A 101 -1.53 -9.08 22.37
N GLY A 102 -0.72 -8.88 21.34
CA GLY A 102 -1.17 -8.63 19.99
C GLY A 102 -1.57 -9.90 19.23
N ILE A 103 -1.49 -9.83 17.91
CA ILE A 103 -1.74 -10.93 16.98
C ILE A 103 -0.45 -11.22 16.25
N GLU A 104 0.03 -12.45 16.42
CA GLU A 104 1.24 -12.94 15.76
C GLU A 104 1.05 -13.11 14.25
N LYS A 105 2.17 -13.18 13.53
CA LYS A 105 2.16 -13.48 12.09
C LYS A 105 1.35 -14.74 11.81
N GLU A 106 0.63 -14.75 10.68
CA GLU A 106 -0.04 -15.95 10.16
C GLU A 106 -1.08 -16.57 11.13
N VAL A 107 -1.66 -15.76 12.02
CA VAL A 107 -2.78 -16.18 12.90
C VAL A 107 -4.14 -15.71 12.36
N TRP A 108 -4.19 -14.47 11.86
CA TRP A 108 -5.41 -13.84 11.33
C TRP A 108 -5.27 -13.57 9.85
N PHE A 109 -6.10 -14.20 9.03
CA PHE A 109 -6.05 -14.14 7.57
C PHE A 109 -7.28 -13.47 6.97
N PHE A 110 -7.11 -12.93 5.77
CA PHE A 110 -8.15 -12.49 4.87
C PHE A 110 -7.92 -13.11 3.49
N LYS A 111 -9.00 -13.38 2.76
CA LYS A 111 -8.94 -13.86 1.38
C LYS A 111 -9.45 -12.79 0.44
N SER A 112 -8.63 -12.38 -0.51
CA SER A 112 -9.02 -11.35 -1.47
C SER A 112 -9.91 -11.91 -2.57
N ALA A 113 -11.06 -11.28 -2.77
CA ALA A 113 -11.92 -11.45 -3.94
C ALA A 113 -11.85 -10.23 -4.87
N TYR A 114 -10.73 -9.50 -4.83
CA TYR A 114 -10.50 -8.31 -5.65
C TYR A 114 -10.82 -8.57 -7.12
N THR A 115 -11.61 -7.69 -7.71
CA THR A 115 -11.90 -7.69 -9.15
C THR A 115 -11.48 -6.34 -9.73
N ALA A 116 -10.55 -6.40 -10.67
CA ALA A 116 -10.08 -5.19 -11.33
C ALA A 116 -11.13 -4.69 -12.35
N PRO A 117 -11.29 -3.37 -12.54
CA PRO A 117 -12.12 -2.83 -13.62
C PRO A 117 -11.65 -3.33 -14.98
N GLN A 118 -12.55 -3.59 -15.92
CA GLN A 118 -12.16 -4.03 -17.27
C GLN A 118 -11.30 -2.98 -17.99
N SER A 119 -10.37 -3.43 -18.82
CA SER A 119 -9.50 -2.56 -19.60
C SER A 119 -9.10 -3.22 -20.91
N GLU A 120 -9.25 -2.48 -22.01
CA GLU A 120 -8.92 -2.96 -23.35
C GLU A 120 -7.68 -2.26 -23.95
N THR A 121 -7.20 -1.18 -23.33
CA THR A 121 -6.04 -0.41 -23.80
C THR A 121 -4.90 -0.38 -22.78
N ALA A 122 -3.66 -0.32 -23.30
CA ALA A 122 -2.51 0.11 -22.51
C ALA A 122 -2.64 1.61 -22.18
N ALA A 123 -1.93 2.07 -21.17
CA ALA A 123 -1.93 3.49 -20.81
C ALA A 123 -0.55 3.94 -20.32
N THR A 124 -0.26 5.22 -20.52
CA THR A 124 0.94 5.86 -19.97
C THR A 124 0.51 6.84 -18.89
N GLY A 125 1.16 6.76 -17.73
CA GLY A 125 0.97 7.71 -16.66
C GLY A 125 2.28 8.36 -16.23
N LEU A 126 2.15 9.41 -15.45
CA LEU A 126 3.22 10.25 -14.94
C LEU A 126 3.36 10.05 -13.43
N THR A 127 4.59 9.85 -12.99
CA THR A 127 4.97 9.97 -11.58
C THR A 127 6.08 11.01 -11.46
N VAL A 128 6.18 11.69 -10.32
CA VAL A 128 7.10 12.80 -10.12
C VAL A 128 8.03 12.50 -8.96
N PHE A 129 9.32 12.76 -9.11
CA PHE A 129 10.27 12.71 -8.01
C PHE A 129 10.14 13.93 -7.10
N THR A 130 10.38 13.77 -5.81
CA THR A 130 10.59 14.89 -4.89
C THR A 130 11.71 15.81 -5.38
N VAL A 131 11.73 17.06 -4.90
CA VAL A 131 12.77 18.03 -5.25
C VAL A 131 14.18 17.49 -4.98
N ASP A 132 14.40 16.85 -3.83
CA ASP A 132 15.72 16.34 -3.46
C ASP A 132 16.13 15.11 -4.26
N ALA A 133 15.19 14.20 -4.51
CA ALA A 133 15.43 13.09 -5.43
C ALA A 133 15.74 13.58 -6.85
N SER A 134 15.06 14.62 -7.33
CA SER A 134 15.28 15.21 -8.65
C SER A 134 16.67 15.83 -8.78
N LYS A 135 17.16 16.50 -7.73
CA LYS A 135 18.55 16.99 -7.66
C LYS A 135 19.56 15.84 -7.76
N LYS A 136 19.38 14.79 -6.95
CA LYS A 136 20.22 13.59 -6.97
C LYS A 136 20.19 12.90 -8.34
N PHE A 137 19.00 12.72 -8.91
CA PHE A 137 18.82 12.10 -10.21
C PHE A 137 19.51 12.91 -11.32
N SER A 138 19.44 14.23 -11.26
CA SER A 138 20.06 15.12 -12.27
C SER A 138 21.57 14.95 -12.38
N THR A 139 22.26 14.65 -11.27
CA THR A 139 23.72 14.47 -11.24
C THR A 139 24.21 13.14 -11.81
N LEU A 140 23.31 12.18 -12.04
CA LEU A 140 23.65 10.86 -12.56
C LEU A 140 24.02 10.91 -14.05
N SER A 141 24.92 10.01 -14.46
CA SER A 141 25.18 9.76 -15.88
C SER A 141 23.95 9.17 -16.59
N THR A 142 23.94 9.17 -17.92
CA THR A 142 22.82 8.61 -18.70
C THR A 142 22.53 7.15 -18.34
N THR A 143 23.56 6.31 -18.22
CA THR A 143 23.42 4.90 -17.87
C THR A 143 22.87 4.71 -16.45
N GLU A 144 23.33 5.53 -15.51
CA GLU A 144 22.84 5.49 -14.12
C GLU A 144 21.39 5.97 -14.01
N LYS A 145 20.99 6.98 -14.80
CA LYS A 145 19.58 7.42 -14.89
C LYS A 145 18.67 6.31 -15.38
N SER A 146 19.05 5.61 -16.44
CA SER A 146 18.26 4.45 -16.93
C SER A 146 18.15 3.37 -15.85
N LYS A 147 19.27 2.99 -15.23
CA LYS A 147 19.28 1.99 -14.14
C LYS A 147 18.42 2.41 -12.95
N TYR A 148 18.39 3.70 -12.64
CA TYR A 148 17.56 4.25 -11.57
C TYR A 148 16.08 4.06 -11.86
N ILE A 149 15.64 4.39 -13.08
CA ILE A 149 14.24 4.21 -13.50
C ILE A 149 13.91 2.72 -13.60
N ASP A 150 14.81 1.88 -14.10
CA ASP A 150 14.60 0.43 -14.14
C ASP A 150 14.41 -0.15 -12.74
N THR A 151 15.20 0.32 -11.75
CA THR A 151 15.04 -0.05 -10.34
C THR A 151 13.69 0.42 -9.79
N LEU A 152 13.22 1.61 -10.16
CA LEU A 152 11.89 2.08 -9.80
C LEU A 152 10.79 1.16 -10.35
N LEU A 153 10.89 0.75 -11.62
CA LEU A 153 9.92 -0.15 -12.24
C LEU A 153 9.97 -1.56 -11.63
N ASP A 154 11.16 -2.05 -11.27
CA ASP A 154 11.32 -3.29 -10.51
C ASP A 154 10.60 -3.19 -9.16
N GLU A 155 10.82 -2.10 -8.42
CA GLU A 155 10.11 -1.87 -7.16
C GLU A 155 8.60 -1.74 -7.34
N PHE A 156 8.10 -1.13 -8.42
CA PHE A 156 6.66 -1.12 -8.72
C PHE A 156 6.12 -2.54 -8.90
N ALA A 157 6.75 -3.39 -9.72
CA ALA A 157 6.31 -4.77 -9.91
C ALA A 157 6.40 -5.61 -8.63
N ASP A 158 7.32 -5.25 -7.75
CA ASP A 158 7.61 -5.96 -6.52
C ASP A 158 6.71 -5.52 -5.34
N LYS A 159 6.19 -4.28 -5.42
CA LYS A 159 5.36 -3.66 -4.38
C LYS A 159 3.91 -3.41 -4.83
N VAL A 160 3.55 -3.67 -6.08
CA VAL A 160 2.18 -3.63 -6.61
C VAL A 160 1.95 -4.91 -7.41
N PRO A 161 0.75 -5.51 -7.38
CA PRO A 161 0.42 -6.72 -8.15
C PRO A 161 0.39 -6.50 -9.67
N ILE A 162 1.56 -6.28 -10.27
CA ILE A 162 1.80 -6.15 -11.71
C ILE A 162 3.09 -6.88 -12.08
N ARG A 163 3.11 -7.51 -13.25
CA ARG A 163 4.31 -8.13 -13.83
C ARG A 163 5.28 -7.07 -14.33
N ARG A 164 6.58 -7.25 -14.08
CA ARG A 164 7.61 -6.28 -14.48
C ARG A 164 7.68 -6.05 -15.98
N GLU A 165 7.39 -7.09 -16.77
CA GLU A 165 7.34 -7.06 -18.23
C GLU A 165 6.24 -6.16 -18.77
N ARG A 166 5.25 -5.81 -17.94
CA ARG A 166 4.16 -4.89 -18.31
C ARG A 166 4.48 -3.42 -18.01
N LEU A 167 5.67 -3.14 -17.46
CA LEU A 167 6.11 -1.80 -17.14
C LEU A 167 7.26 -1.41 -18.07
N SER A 168 7.10 -0.28 -18.74
CA SER A 168 8.18 0.37 -19.48
C SER A 168 8.17 1.86 -19.18
N TRP A 169 9.29 2.53 -19.39
CA TRP A 169 9.37 3.99 -19.32
C TRP A 169 9.68 4.54 -20.70
N GLU A 170 9.15 5.72 -20.99
CA GLU A 170 9.32 6.36 -22.29
C GLU A 170 10.32 7.51 -22.20
N ILE A 171 9.99 8.47 -21.33
CA ILE A 171 10.77 9.69 -21.14
C ILE A 171 10.77 10.08 -19.66
N PHE A 172 11.81 10.83 -19.29
CA PHE A 172 11.78 11.68 -18.11
C PHE A 172 11.98 13.13 -18.56
N GLN A 173 11.33 14.07 -17.88
CA GLN A 173 11.35 15.49 -18.27
C GLN A 173 11.34 16.40 -17.04
N PRO A 174 11.85 17.64 -17.16
CA PRO A 174 11.66 18.64 -16.14
C PRO A 174 10.17 18.81 -15.80
N PHE A 175 9.90 19.00 -14.52
CA PHE A 175 8.59 19.28 -13.97
C PHE A 175 8.66 20.54 -13.10
N GLU A 176 7.53 20.96 -12.57
CA GLU A 176 7.42 22.14 -11.70
C GLU A 176 8.44 22.12 -10.55
N PHE A 177 8.84 23.30 -10.10
CA PHE A 177 9.74 23.49 -8.96
C PHE A 177 11.08 22.72 -9.04
N GLY A 178 11.57 22.46 -10.25
CA GLY A 178 12.84 21.74 -10.48
C GLY A 178 12.74 20.24 -10.23
N GLN A 179 11.53 19.69 -10.20
CA GLN A 179 11.30 18.26 -10.10
C GLN A 179 11.50 17.58 -11.46
N ILE A 180 11.57 16.24 -11.44
CA ILE A 180 11.63 15.41 -12.63
C ILE A 180 10.43 14.49 -12.64
N ALA A 181 9.71 14.48 -13.76
CA ALA A 181 8.61 13.57 -14.00
C ALA A 181 9.05 12.42 -14.90
N ILE A 182 8.52 11.22 -14.65
CA ILE A 182 8.78 10.00 -15.41
C ILE A 182 7.47 9.50 -16.00
N SER A 183 7.46 9.32 -17.32
CA SER A 183 6.38 8.66 -18.04
C SER A 183 6.56 7.15 -18.00
N VAL A 184 5.61 6.47 -17.36
CA VAL A 184 5.57 5.02 -17.19
C VAL A 184 4.39 4.46 -17.98
N ARG A 185 4.70 3.60 -18.95
CA ARG A 185 3.73 2.87 -19.75
C ARG A 185 3.39 1.54 -19.09
N ILE A 186 2.10 1.27 -19.01
CA ILE A 186 1.49 0.07 -18.40
C ILE A 186 0.78 -0.71 -19.51
N ASP A 187 1.33 -1.87 -19.83
CA ASP A 187 0.77 -2.76 -20.83
C ASP A 187 -0.41 -3.58 -20.29
N LEU A 188 -1.21 -4.09 -21.22
CA LEU A 188 -2.33 -4.98 -20.93
C LEU A 188 -1.87 -6.27 -20.23
N PRO A 189 -2.76 -6.92 -19.45
CA PRO A 189 -2.51 -8.26 -18.91
C PRO A 189 -2.03 -9.24 -19.99
N ILE A 190 -1.01 -10.03 -19.65
CA ILE A 190 -0.47 -11.04 -20.58
C ILE A 190 -1.47 -12.20 -20.68
N ASN A 191 -1.98 -12.65 -19.52
CA ASN A 191 -2.97 -13.72 -19.45
C ASN A 191 -4.39 -13.16 -19.31
N LYS A 192 -5.06 -12.89 -20.43
CA LYS A 192 -6.44 -12.36 -20.44
C LYS A 192 -7.51 -13.38 -20.00
N THR A 193 -7.19 -14.66 -19.94
CA THR A 193 -8.16 -15.74 -19.74
C THR A 193 -8.44 -16.09 -18.29
N GLU A 194 -7.58 -15.70 -17.35
CA GLU A 194 -7.67 -16.14 -15.95
C GLU A 194 -8.12 -15.05 -14.96
N ASN A 195 -8.28 -13.79 -15.39
CA ASN A 195 -8.62 -12.64 -14.52
C ASN A 195 -7.73 -12.53 -13.26
N THR A 196 -6.53 -13.11 -13.27
CA THR A 196 -5.60 -13.15 -12.14
C THR A 196 -4.70 -11.93 -12.07
N GLU A 197 -4.46 -11.28 -13.21
CA GLU A 197 -3.64 -10.08 -13.31
C GLU A 197 -4.48 -8.79 -13.18
N ASN A 198 -3.92 -7.79 -12.48
CA ASN A 198 -4.53 -6.47 -12.44
C ASN A 198 -4.61 -5.83 -13.83
N THR A 199 -5.75 -5.22 -14.12
CA THR A 199 -5.96 -4.43 -15.33
C THR A 199 -5.22 -3.10 -15.24
N VAL A 200 -5.09 -2.41 -16.38
CA VAL A 200 -4.38 -1.12 -16.43
C VAL A 200 -4.96 -0.08 -15.46
N PRO A 201 -6.29 0.14 -15.36
CA PRO A 201 -6.89 1.02 -14.36
C PRO A 201 -6.62 0.58 -12.92
N GLY A 202 -6.65 -0.73 -12.66
CA GLY A 202 -6.31 -1.29 -11.35
C GLY A 202 -4.88 -0.94 -10.94
N VAL A 203 -3.92 -1.15 -11.84
CA VAL A 203 -2.51 -0.81 -11.61
C VAL A 203 -2.32 0.70 -11.40
N ILE A 204 -2.95 1.54 -12.22
CA ILE A 204 -2.90 3.00 -12.08
C ILE A 204 -3.40 3.44 -10.70
N SER A 205 -4.59 2.97 -10.31
CA SER A 205 -5.18 3.26 -9.00
C SER A 205 -4.25 2.79 -7.88
N ASN A 206 -3.68 1.60 -8.01
CA ASN A 206 -2.77 1.04 -7.02
C ASN A 206 -1.49 1.87 -6.89
N LEU A 207 -0.82 2.22 -8.00
CA LEU A 207 0.37 3.06 -7.99
C LEU A 207 0.07 4.43 -7.36
N ASN A 208 -1.04 5.05 -7.77
CA ASN A 208 -1.45 6.35 -7.24
C ASN A 208 -1.64 6.28 -5.72
N THR A 209 -2.46 5.36 -5.22
CA THR A 209 -2.69 5.19 -3.78
C THR A 209 -1.38 4.88 -3.04
N MET A 210 -0.55 3.98 -3.55
CA MET A 210 0.70 3.62 -2.88
C MET A 210 1.68 4.80 -2.76
N ILE A 211 1.70 5.72 -3.74
CA ILE A 211 2.49 6.95 -3.69
C ILE A 211 1.89 7.96 -2.71
N LEU A 212 0.58 8.23 -2.82
CA LEU A 212 -0.12 9.20 -1.96
C LEU A 212 -0.02 8.83 -0.47
N TYR A 213 -0.11 7.53 -0.18
CA TYR A 213 -0.08 6.98 1.17
C TYR A 213 1.26 6.35 1.54
N LYS A 214 2.36 6.68 0.85
CA LYS A 214 3.65 5.98 0.98
C LYS A 214 4.14 5.82 2.43
N ARG A 215 3.84 6.79 3.30
CA ARG A 215 4.21 6.78 4.74
C ARG A 215 3.65 5.59 5.54
N ILE A 216 2.56 4.97 5.07
CA ILE A 216 1.95 3.79 5.70
C ILE A 216 2.06 2.54 4.82
N THR A 217 2.83 2.58 3.73
CA THR A 217 3.02 1.44 2.82
C THR A 217 4.49 1.14 2.65
N ASN A 218 4.81 0.05 1.94
CA ASN A 218 6.19 -0.28 1.62
C ASN A 218 6.84 0.68 0.58
N PHE A 219 6.11 1.68 0.06
CA PHE A 219 6.67 2.75 -0.78
C PHE A 219 7.49 3.77 0.03
N SER A 220 7.46 3.76 1.36
CA SER A 220 8.34 4.60 2.20
C SER A 220 9.81 4.17 2.20
N THR A 221 10.22 3.25 1.32
CA THR A 221 11.56 2.66 1.29
C THR A 221 12.16 2.67 -0.11
N SER A 222 13.48 2.80 -0.21
CA SER A 222 14.22 2.71 -1.48
C SER A 222 13.73 3.71 -2.54
N VAL A 223 13.78 3.37 -3.83
CA VAL A 223 13.53 4.32 -4.95
C VAL A 223 12.07 4.78 -5.00
N THR A 224 11.12 3.92 -4.62
CA THR A 224 9.71 4.37 -4.51
C THR A 224 9.50 5.47 -3.46
N ASN A 225 10.40 5.61 -2.47
CA ASN A 225 10.32 6.70 -1.50
C ASN A 225 10.69 8.06 -2.09
N ASP A 226 11.40 8.07 -3.23
CA ASP A 226 11.79 9.28 -3.93
C ASP A 226 10.64 9.94 -4.68
N LEU A 227 9.49 9.26 -4.80
CA LEU A 227 8.29 9.77 -5.46
C LEU A 227 7.55 10.80 -4.61
N ASP A 228 6.98 11.81 -5.25
CA ASP A 228 6.24 12.88 -4.60
C ASP A 228 4.82 12.41 -4.23
N SER A 229 4.60 12.25 -2.92
CA SER A 229 3.33 11.80 -2.36
C SER A 229 2.21 12.84 -2.44
N THR A 230 2.50 14.09 -2.83
CA THR A 230 1.46 15.12 -3.04
C THR A 230 0.90 15.09 -4.47
N LEU A 231 1.65 14.51 -5.41
CA LEU A 231 1.29 14.49 -6.83
C LEU A 231 0.70 13.14 -7.27
N GLY A 232 1.16 12.04 -6.67
CA GLY A 232 0.64 10.69 -6.96
C GLY A 232 1.07 10.15 -8.32
N PHE A 233 0.26 9.26 -8.90
CA PHE A 233 0.41 8.73 -10.26
C PHE A 233 -0.78 9.19 -11.11
N ARG A 234 -0.54 9.85 -12.24
CA ARG A 234 -1.59 10.49 -13.06
C ARG A 234 -1.57 9.97 -14.49
N LEU A 235 -2.72 9.76 -15.11
CA LEU A 235 -2.77 9.41 -16.53
C LEU A 235 -2.30 10.57 -17.40
N LEU A 236 -1.55 10.28 -18.47
CA LEU A 236 -1.24 11.25 -19.51
C LEU A 236 -2.42 11.27 -20.51
N GLY A 237 -3.10 12.41 -20.62
CA GLY A 237 -4.19 12.61 -21.58
C GLY A 237 -5.58 12.87 -20.99
N GLU A 238 -5.72 12.98 -19.67
CA GLU A 238 -6.91 13.53 -19.03
C GLU A 238 -6.60 14.96 -18.55
N GLU A 239 -6.96 15.94 -19.38
CA GLU A 239 -7.15 17.35 -18.97
C GLU A 239 -8.56 17.56 -18.45
#